data_AF-A0A3A4ZI66-F1
#
_entry.id   AF-A0A3A4ZI66-F1
#
_cell.length_a   1.000
_cell.length_b   1.000
_cell.length_c   1.000
_cell.angle_alpha   90.00
_cell.angle_beta   90.00
_cell.angle_gamma   90.00
#
_symmetry.space_group_name_H-M   'P 1'
#
loop_
_entity.id
_entity.type
_entity.pdbx_description
1 polymer ?
#
loop_
_entity_poly.entity_id
_entity_poly.type
_entity_poly.pdbx_seq_one_letter_code
_entity_poly.pdbx_strand_id
1 'polypeptide(L)'
;MTGITKTDTKREINMKRFITLAVTLAAVIGLASGAMAVPRLQTYIVGSNYHNFYQQEFHSWITNSSNFDLKVVGYWNPAGSGSGGMYGCKRGQSNYDFLDTWLMLSTPMHQSGTVYVNGVEIVGFQTYVNAAPASISANPSLHRHMPAGLGRYNFQSLGRIDNDQINAYEYNHGWIGNPGWGDEILVNIVVSGYSWVHFDAVGVDSRGRTYVNPYSHDASYYATPEPGTLSLLGLGLLGMIPVLRRKKD
;
A
#
# COMPACT_ATOMS: atom_id res chain seq x y z
N MET A 1 15.99 -44.73 57.53
CA MET A 1 16.55 -43.37 57.35
C MET A 1 17.14 -43.29 55.96
N THR A 2 16.37 -42.87 54.97
CA THR A 2 16.79 -42.72 53.58
C THR A 2 17.53 -41.39 53.44
N GLY A 3 18.85 -41.44 53.26
CA GLY A 3 19.71 -40.27 53.17
C GLY A 3 19.53 -39.56 51.83
N ILE A 4 19.00 -38.34 51.87
CA ILE A 4 19.04 -37.42 50.73
C ILE A 4 20.52 -37.08 50.49
N THR A 5 21.05 -37.43 49.33
CA THR A 5 22.44 -37.17 48.98
C THR A 5 22.59 -35.73 48.50
N LYS A 6 23.69 -35.03 48.87
CA LYS A 6 23.95 -33.63 48.46
C LYS A 6 23.84 -33.38 46.94
N THR A 7 24.01 -34.43 46.14
CA THR A 7 23.83 -34.46 44.69
C THR A 7 22.40 -34.15 44.24
N ASP A 8 21.40 -34.60 44.98
CA ASP A 8 19.99 -34.38 44.65
C ASP A 8 19.60 -32.91 44.83
N THR A 9 20.10 -32.26 45.89
CA THR A 9 19.84 -30.84 46.15
C THR A 9 20.43 -29.93 45.08
N LYS A 10 21.64 -30.25 44.57
CA LYS A 10 22.29 -29.46 43.50
C LYS A 10 21.52 -29.59 42.18
N ARG A 11 21.02 -30.79 41.86
CA ARG A 11 20.21 -31.04 40.66
C ARG A 11 18.89 -30.28 40.71
N GLU A 12 18.24 -30.27 41.86
CA GLU A 12 16.97 -29.54 42.06
C GLU A 12 17.15 -28.02 41.89
N ILE A 13 18.21 -27.45 42.47
CA ILE A 13 18.53 -26.01 42.32
C ILE A 13 18.80 -25.66 40.85
N ASN A 14 19.57 -26.49 40.13
CA ASN A 14 19.85 -26.26 38.72
C ASN A 14 18.60 -26.38 37.84
N MET A 15 17.72 -27.34 38.13
CA MET A 15 16.46 -27.52 37.40
C MET A 15 15.50 -26.34 37.62
N LYS A 16 15.37 -25.85 38.86
CA LYS A 16 14.57 -24.65 39.17
C LYS A 16 15.09 -23.42 38.42
N ARG A 17 16.40 -23.20 38.41
CA ARG A 17 17.02 -22.09 37.66
C ARG A 17 16.77 -22.18 36.15
N PHE A 18 16.86 -23.38 35.58
CA PHE A 18 16.59 -23.60 34.16
C PHE A 18 15.12 -23.30 33.81
N ILE A 19 14.17 -23.77 34.62
CA ILE A 19 12.74 -23.50 34.41
C ILE A 19 12.45 -22.00 34.54
N THR A 20 12.98 -21.32 35.57
CA THR A 20 12.81 -19.88 35.73
C THR A 20 13.37 -19.10 34.53
N LEU A 21 14.54 -19.49 34.01
CA LEU A 21 15.14 -18.86 32.82
C LEU A 21 14.25 -19.07 31.58
N ALA A 22 13.77 -20.29 31.35
CA ALA A 22 12.91 -20.62 30.21
C ALA A 22 11.58 -19.85 30.24
N VAL A 23 10.93 -19.76 31.40
CA VAL A 23 9.69 -18.99 31.57
C VAL A 23 9.93 -17.50 31.36
N THR A 24 11.03 -16.96 31.89
CA THR A 24 11.37 -15.54 31.72
C THR A 24 11.65 -15.22 30.24
N LEU A 25 12.37 -16.09 29.54
CA LEU A 25 12.66 -15.91 28.12
C LEU A 25 11.38 -15.99 27.27
N ALA A 26 10.49 -16.94 27.55
CA ALA A 26 9.21 -17.07 26.88
C ALA A 26 8.31 -15.83 27.12
N ALA A 27 8.31 -15.29 28.34
CA ALA A 27 7.60 -14.05 28.66
C ALA A 27 8.19 -12.84 27.93
N VAL A 28 9.52 -12.72 27.86
CA VAL A 28 10.18 -11.62 27.12
C VAL A 28 9.90 -11.71 25.62
N ILE A 29 9.91 -12.92 25.04
CA ILE A 29 9.55 -13.13 23.63
C ILE A 29 8.05 -12.84 23.41
N GLY A 30 7.18 -13.22 24.33
CA GLY A 30 5.74 -12.95 24.26
C GLY A 30 5.37 -11.47 24.46
N LEU A 31 6.21 -10.71 25.16
CA LEU A 31 6.06 -9.27 25.38
C LEU A 31 6.79 -8.42 24.33
N ALA A 32 7.51 -9.02 23.39
CA ALA A 32 8.03 -8.33 22.22
C ALA A 32 6.85 -7.98 21.30
N SER A 33 6.12 -6.92 21.65
CA SER A 33 5.16 -6.28 20.75
C SER A 33 5.88 -5.99 19.45
N GLY A 34 5.35 -6.50 18.34
CA GLY A 34 5.89 -6.21 17.01
C GLY A 34 6.05 -4.70 16.87
N ALA A 35 7.28 -4.25 16.67
CA ALA A 35 7.54 -2.86 16.36
C ALA A 35 6.90 -2.60 14.99
N MET A 36 5.66 -2.12 15.00
CA MET A 36 4.94 -1.70 13.79
C MET A 36 5.64 -0.45 13.27
N ALA A 37 6.65 -0.66 12.42
CA ALA A 37 7.33 0.42 11.75
C ALA A 37 6.35 1.03 10.75
N VAL A 38 5.99 2.29 10.95
CA VAL A 38 5.19 3.04 9.98
C VAL A 38 6.02 3.18 8.70
N PRO A 39 5.50 2.76 7.53
CA PRO A 39 6.25 2.86 6.30
C PRO A 39 6.56 4.32 5.97
N ARG A 40 7.79 4.57 5.51
CA ARG A 40 8.25 5.92 5.19
C ARG A 40 7.62 6.49 3.93
N LEU A 41 7.23 5.62 2.99
CA LEU A 41 6.54 5.99 1.76
C LEU A 41 5.27 5.15 1.68
N GLN A 42 4.15 5.78 1.35
CA GLN A 42 2.83 5.16 1.35
C GLN A 42 2.00 5.71 0.18
N THR A 43 0.99 4.95 -0.26
CA THR A 43 -0.03 5.41 -1.20
C THR A 43 -1.41 5.29 -0.58
N TYR A 44 -2.33 6.17 -0.99
CA TYR A 44 -3.72 6.14 -0.53
C TYR A 44 -4.65 6.73 -1.60
N ILE A 45 -5.73 6.03 -1.92
CA ILE A 45 -6.78 6.57 -2.79
C ILE A 45 -7.83 7.27 -1.92
N VAL A 46 -8.09 8.54 -2.19
CA VAL A 46 -9.02 9.35 -1.39
C VAL A 46 -10.43 8.75 -1.42
N GLY A 47 -10.92 8.37 -0.24
CA GLY A 47 -12.26 7.79 -0.08
C GLY A 47 -12.36 6.31 -0.47
N SER A 48 -11.23 5.65 -0.77
CA SER A 48 -11.21 4.20 -1.02
C SER A 48 -11.48 3.36 0.22
N ASN A 49 -11.77 2.09 0.01
CA ASN A 49 -11.84 1.10 1.08
C ASN A 49 -10.54 0.28 1.11
N TYR A 50 -10.07 -0.03 2.31
CA TYR A 50 -8.96 -0.95 2.46
C TYR A 50 -9.43 -2.39 2.49
N HIS A 51 -8.80 -3.25 1.70
CA HIS A 51 -9.12 -4.66 1.62
C HIS A 51 -7.92 -5.53 2.00
N ASN A 52 -8.11 -6.45 2.94
CA ASN A 52 -7.11 -7.48 3.24
C ASN A 52 -6.93 -8.45 2.07
N PHE A 53 -7.99 -8.70 1.32
CA PHE A 53 -7.97 -9.52 0.11
C PHE A 53 -9.06 -9.03 -0.85
N TYR A 54 -8.68 -8.67 -2.07
CA TYR A 54 -9.60 -8.27 -3.13
C TYR A 54 -9.09 -8.77 -4.48
N GLN A 55 -9.84 -9.69 -5.10
CA GLN A 55 -9.41 -10.40 -6.31
C GLN A 55 -8.06 -11.11 -6.14
N GLN A 56 -6.98 -10.57 -6.72
CA GLN A 56 -5.62 -11.12 -6.62
C GLN A 56 -4.73 -10.28 -5.69
N GLU A 57 -5.26 -9.19 -5.16
CA GLU A 57 -4.52 -8.21 -4.38
C GLU A 57 -4.73 -8.42 -2.90
N PHE A 58 -3.67 -8.14 -2.14
CA PHE A 58 -3.64 -8.32 -0.70
C PHE A 58 -3.30 -6.99 -0.05
N HIS A 59 -4.07 -6.61 0.96
CA HIS A 59 -3.74 -5.46 1.81
C HIS A 59 -3.56 -4.14 1.00
N SER A 60 -4.62 -3.73 0.31
CA SER A 60 -4.55 -2.59 -0.62
C SER A 60 -5.73 -1.62 -0.47
N TRP A 61 -5.49 -0.37 -0.82
CA TRP A 61 -6.53 0.65 -0.97
C TRP A 61 -7.21 0.51 -2.33
N ILE A 62 -8.45 0.02 -2.33
CA ILE A 62 -9.19 -0.33 -3.55
C ILE A 62 -10.25 0.71 -3.88
N THR A 63 -10.26 1.15 -5.14
CA THR A 63 -11.36 1.91 -5.72
C THR A 63 -11.91 1.21 -6.96
N ASN A 64 -13.19 1.46 -7.24
CA ASN A 64 -13.81 1.10 -8.51
C ASN A 64 -14.23 2.35 -9.33
N SER A 65 -13.94 3.55 -8.83
CA SER A 65 -14.17 4.79 -9.57
C SER A 65 -13.08 4.95 -10.63
N SER A 66 -13.47 5.27 -11.87
CA SER A 66 -12.53 5.56 -12.95
C SER A 66 -11.86 6.93 -12.84
N ASN A 67 -12.35 7.81 -11.99
CA ASN A 67 -11.74 9.11 -11.68
C ASN A 67 -11.63 9.25 -10.16
N PHE A 68 -10.41 9.42 -9.67
CA PHE A 68 -10.11 9.51 -8.25
C PHE A 68 -8.82 10.28 -7.98
N ASP A 69 -8.67 10.74 -6.75
CA ASP A 69 -7.41 11.33 -6.30
C ASP A 69 -6.59 10.26 -5.56
N LEU A 70 -5.32 10.14 -5.94
CA LEU A 70 -4.31 9.32 -5.30
C LEU A 70 -3.38 10.24 -4.50
N LYS A 71 -2.99 9.83 -3.31
CA LYS A 71 -1.95 10.47 -2.50
C LYS A 71 -0.70 9.62 -2.52
N VAL A 72 0.45 10.25 -2.77
CA VAL A 72 1.77 9.70 -2.50
C VAL A 72 2.35 10.43 -1.30
N VAL A 73 2.71 9.68 -0.26
CA VAL A 73 2.89 10.22 1.08
C VAL A 73 4.25 9.84 1.62
N GLY A 74 5.06 10.83 1.95
CA GLY A 74 6.28 10.63 2.72
C GLY A 74 5.99 10.89 4.19
N TYR A 75 6.18 9.88 5.04
CA TYR A 75 5.87 9.96 6.47
C TYR A 75 7.09 9.63 7.34
N TRP A 76 7.55 10.59 8.12
CA TRP A 76 8.66 10.46 9.05
C TRP A 76 8.12 10.38 10.47
N ASN A 77 7.97 9.15 10.95
CA ASN A 77 7.61 8.95 12.35
C ASN A 77 8.75 9.50 13.25
N PRO A 78 8.49 10.46 14.15
CA PRO A 78 9.52 10.93 15.07
C PRO A 78 10.05 9.75 15.89
N ALA A 79 11.37 9.56 15.88
CA ALA A 79 12.01 8.44 16.58
C ALA A 79 11.59 8.44 18.07
N GLY A 80 10.84 7.42 18.49
CA GLY A 80 10.44 7.23 19.89
C GLY A 80 8.95 7.36 20.21
N SER A 81 8.05 7.35 19.23
CA SER A 81 6.60 7.23 19.43
C SER A 81 6.18 5.79 19.76
N GLY A 82 6.61 5.30 20.93
CA GLY A 82 5.83 4.27 21.61
C GLY A 82 4.43 4.84 21.86
N SER A 83 3.43 4.26 21.21
CA SER A 83 2.01 4.30 21.56
C SER A 83 1.40 5.69 21.89
N GLY A 84 0.72 6.28 20.91
CA GLY A 84 -0.69 6.64 21.12
C GLY A 84 -1.05 7.97 21.80
N GLY A 85 -0.50 9.10 21.36
CA GLY A 85 -1.07 10.40 21.71
C GLY A 85 -1.05 11.37 20.54
N MET A 86 -2.13 12.15 20.36
CA MET A 86 -2.22 13.28 19.42
C MET A 86 -1.12 14.35 19.66
N TYR A 87 -0.39 14.24 20.77
CA TYR A 87 0.79 15.05 21.12
C TYR A 87 2.14 14.41 20.73
N GLY A 88 2.13 13.26 20.05
CA GLY A 88 3.34 12.51 19.67
C GLY A 88 4.25 13.22 18.67
N CYS A 89 3.69 14.09 17.83
CA CYS A 89 4.48 14.94 16.91
C CYS A 89 5.31 16.02 17.62
N LYS A 90 5.09 16.26 18.93
CA LYS A 90 5.86 17.23 19.73
C LYS A 90 7.22 16.72 20.19
N ARG A 91 7.55 15.44 19.99
CA ARG A 91 8.90 14.92 20.22
C ARG A 91 9.75 15.23 18.99
N GLY A 92 10.30 16.45 18.93
CA GLY A 92 11.39 16.93 18.07
C GLY A 92 11.31 16.53 16.58
N GLN A 93 11.30 17.51 15.69
CA GLN A 93 11.43 17.25 14.26
C GLN A 93 12.60 16.28 13.99
N SER A 94 12.33 15.22 13.22
CA SER A 94 13.39 14.36 12.71
C SER A 94 14.42 15.20 11.94
N ASN A 95 15.67 14.75 11.84
CA ASN A 95 16.63 15.43 10.97
C ASN A 95 16.03 15.62 9.57
N TYR A 96 16.26 16.81 8.99
CA TYR A 96 15.76 17.12 7.66
C TYR A 96 16.19 16.04 6.67
N ASP A 97 15.23 15.58 5.89
CA ASP A 97 15.38 14.52 4.92
C ASP A 97 14.29 14.67 3.86
N PHE A 98 14.50 14.09 2.69
CA PHE A 98 13.56 14.18 1.58
C PHE A 98 13.47 12.87 0.81
N LEU A 99 12.50 12.80 -0.09
CA LEU A 99 12.32 11.76 -1.08
C LEU A 99 12.03 12.47 -2.41
N ASP A 100 12.89 12.27 -3.40
CA ASP A 100 12.48 12.48 -4.79
C ASP A 100 11.59 11.30 -5.16
N THR A 101 10.37 11.54 -5.65
CA THR A 101 9.31 10.53 -5.74
C THR A 101 8.89 10.25 -7.17
N TRP A 102 8.51 8.98 -7.38
CA TRP A 102 7.94 8.46 -8.61
C TRP A 102 6.70 7.64 -8.30
N LEU A 103 5.67 7.79 -9.12
CA LEU A 103 4.51 6.91 -9.19
C LEU A 103 4.80 5.82 -10.22
N MET A 104 4.78 4.56 -9.80
CA MET A 104 4.76 3.41 -10.69
C MET A 104 3.32 3.03 -10.97
N LEU A 105 2.97 2.97 -12.25
CA LEU A 105 1.69 2.44 -12.72
C LEU A 105 1.93 1.06 -13.33
N SER A 106 1.11 0.08 -12.98
CA SER A 106 1.06 -1.21 -13.66
C SER A 106 -0.33 -1.47 -14.23
N THR A 107 -0.40 -1.92 -15.49
CA THR A 107 -1.64 -2.23 -16.22
C THR A 107 -1.61 -3.66 -16.73
N PRO A 108 -2.77 -4.35 -16.87
CA PRO A 108 -2.83 -5.73 -17.34
C PRO A 108 -2.17 -5.92 -18.69
N MET A 109 -1.40 -6.99 -18.83
CA MET A 109 -0.94 -7.45 -20.13
C MET A 109 -2.14 -7.77 -21.04
N HIS A 110 -1.97 -7.52 -22.34
CA HIS A 110 -2.95 -7.83 -23.39
C HIS A 110 -4.29 -7.08 -23.31
N GLN A 111 -4.37 -6.00 -22.53
CA GLN A 111 -5.48 -5.06 -22.55
C GLN A 111 -5.05 -3.73 -23.15
N SER A 112 -6.02 -2.97 -23.66
CA SER A 112 -5.84 -1.61 -24.14
C SER A 112 -6.77 -0.70 -23.38
N GLY A 113 -6.24 0.45 -22.97
CA GLY A 113 -6.94 1.44 -22.17
C GLY A 113 -6.12 2.71 -22.13
N THR A 114 -6.59 3.66 -21.33
CA THR A 114 -5.91 4.94 -21.10
C THR A 114 -5.82 5.19 -19.61
N VAL A 115 -4.70 5.80 -19.20
CA VAL A 115 -4.53 6.33 -17.85
C VAL A 115 -4.07 7.77 -18.00
N TYR A 116 -4.72 8.71 -17.33
CA TYR A 116 -4.29 10.09 -17.22
C TYR A 116 -3.82 10.35 -15.79
N VAL A 117 -2.70 11.06 -15.66
CA VAL A 117 -2.19 11.57 -14.39
C VAL A 117 -2.17 13.09 -14.48
N ASN A 118 -2.93 13.78 -13.64
CA ASN A 118 -3.11 15.23 -13.67
C ASN A 118 -3.46 15.78 -15.07
N GLY A 119 -4.32 15.05 -15.79
CA GLY A 119 -4.76 15.42 -17.14
C GLY A 119 -3.77 15.10 -18.26
N VAL A 120 -2.59 14.53 -17.96
CA VAL A 120 -1.61 14.08 -18.95
C VAL A 120 -1.78 12.59 -19.20
N GLU A 121 -2.00 12.20 -20.46
CA GLU A 121 -2.09 10.79 -20.83
C GLU A 121 -0.74 10.09 -20.64
N ILE A 122 -0.76 8.97 -19.93
CA ILE A 122 0.40 8.12 -19.72
C ILE A 122 0.46 7.09 -20.84
N VAL A 123 1.49 7.20 -21.66
CA VAL A 123 1.74 6.31 -22.80
C VAL A 123 3.00 5.49 -22.59
N GLY A 124 3.20 4.47 -23.43
CA GLY A 124 4.47 3.74 -23.48
C GLY A 124 4.75 2.86 -22.27
N PHE A 125 3.75 2.09 -21.81
CA PHE A 125 3.96 1.06 -20.80
C PHE A 125 4.93 -0.04 -21.31
N GLN A 126 5.89 -0.49 -20.51
CA GLN A 126 6.95 -1.43 -20.92
C GLN A 126 7.12 -2.57 -19.91
N THR A 127 8.12 -3.43 -20.11
CA THR A 127 8.58 -4.35 -19.05
C THR A 127 9.18 -3.56 -17.90
N TYR A 128 9.13 -4.11 -16.68
CA TYR A 128 9.62 -3.42 -15.48
C TYR A 128 11.06 -2.91 -15.64
N VAL A 129 11.96 -3.76 -16.15
CA VAL A 129 13.38 -3.44 -16.34
C VAL A 129 13.60 -2.25 -17.29
N ASN A 130 12.73 -2.07 -18.28
CA ASN A 130 12.85 -0.98 -19.24
C ASN A 130 12.09 0.29 -18.82
N ALA A 131 11.07 0.14 -17.96
CA ALA A 131 10.27 1.26 -17.48
C ALA A 131 10.91 1.98 -16.28
N ALA A 132 11.64 1.27 -15.42
CA ALA A 132 12.21 1.82 -14.21
C ALA A 132 13.30 2.88 -14.52
N PRO A 133 13.22 4.09 -13.94
CA PRO A 133 14.27 5.10 -14.05
C PRO A 133 15.61 4.60 -13.53
N ALA A 134 16.71 4.96 -14.22
CA ALA A 134 18.06 4.56 -13.83
C ALA A 134 18.49 5.06 -12.43
N SER A 135 17.85 6.13 -11.92
CA SER A 135 18.08 6.68 -10.59
C SER A 135 17.47 5.84 -9.46
N ILE A 136 16.59 4.88 -9.80
CA ILE A 136 15.93 4.03 -8.83
C ILE A 136 16.67 2.69 -8.76
N SER A 137 17.18 2.34 -7.58
CA SER A 137 17.65 0.98 -7.35
C SER A 137 16.47 0.02 -7.51
N ALA A 138 16.56 -0.90 -8.47
CA ALA A 138 15.49 -1.83 -8.79
C ALA A 138 15.12 -2.65 -7.56
N ASN A 139 14.00 -2.32 -6.93
CA ASN A 139 13.43 -3.13 -5.86
C ASN A 139 12.53 -4.20 -6.48
N PRO A 140 12.88 -5.50 -6.37
CA PRO A 140 12.05 -6.54 -6.96
C PRO A 140 10.65 -6.60 -6.36
N SER A 141 10.43 -6.07 -5.16
CA SER A 141 9.11 -6.06 -4.53
C SER A 141 8.07 -5.33 -5.36
N LEU A 142 8.43 -4.31 -6.15
CA LEU A 142 7.52 -3.51 -6.98
C LEU A 142 6.89 -4.27 -8.17
N HIS A 143 7.45 -5.42 -8.54
CA HIS A 143 6.91 -6.21 -9.67
C HIS A 143 6.75 -7.69 -9.34
N ARG A 144 7.01 -8.08 -8.09
CA ARG A 144 6.89 -9.47 -7.62
C ARG A 144 5.77 -9.64 -6.60
N HIS A 145 4.65 -8.96 -6.84
CA HIS A 145 3.38 -9.09 -6.12
C HIS A 145 2.22 -8.97 -7.11
N MET A 146 1.04 -9.41 -6.68
CA MET A 146 -0.16 -9.33 -7.48
C MET A 146 -0.94 -8.04 -7.14
N PRO A 147 -1.56 -7.37 -8.13
CA PRO A 147 -1.59 -7.74 -9.55
C PRO A 147 -0.37 -7.26 -10.35
N ALA A 148 0.50 -6.42 -9.75
CA ALA A 148 1.59 -5.71 -10.42
C ALA A 148 2.42 -6.62 -11.35
N GLY A 149 2.82 -7.80 -10.87
CA GLY A 149 3.67 -8.77 -11.56
C GLY A 149 3.09 -9.36 -12.85
N LEU A 150 1.80 -9.15 -13.12
CA LEU A 150 1.12 -9.54 -14.36
C LEU A 150 0.95 -8.38 -15.34
N GLY A 151 1.60 -7.24 -15.09
CA GLY A 151 1.38 -6.01 -15.85
C GLY A 151 2.54 -5.52 -16.71
N ARG A 152 2.26 -4.43 -17.41
CA ARG A 152 3.24 -3.53 -18.03
C ARG A 152 3.31 -2.24 -17.22
N TYR A 153 4.48 -1.61 -17.20
CA TYR A 153 4.83 -0.59 -16.23
C TYR A 153 5.13 0.75 -16.88
N ASN A 154 4.84 1.82 -16.17
CA ASN A 154 5.28 3.17 -16.47
C ASN A 154 5.63 3.90 -15.15
N PHE A 155 6.64 4.75 -15.17
CA PHE A 155 7.06 5.55 -14.02
C PHE A 155 6.89 7.03 -14.31
N GLN A 156 6.18 7.73 -13.43
CA GLN A 156 5.94 9.16 -13.51
C GLN A 156 6.63 9.86 -12.35
N SER A 157 7.51 10.82 -12.63
CA SER A 157 8.12 11.62 -11.57
C SER A 157 7.07 12.59 -11.01
N LEU A 158 6.92 12.62 -9.68
CA LEU A 158 5.94 13.47 -9.00
C LEU A 158 6.57 14.71 -8.37
N GLY A 159 7.88 14.67 -8.10
CA GLY A 159 8.59 15.74 -7.43
C GLY A 159 9.13 15.31 -6.07
N ARG A 160 9.40 16.29 -5.20
CA ARG A 160 10.02 16.06 -3.90
C ARG A 160 8.98 16.13 -2.78
N ILE A 161 9.10 15.19 -1.86
CA ILE A 161 8.45 15.20 -0.54
C ILE A 161 9.55 15.33 0.51
N ASP A 162 9.40 16.22 1.48
CA ASP A 162 10.33 16.34 2.60
C ASP A 162 9.60 16.30 3.94
N ASN A 163 10.35 16.44 5.03
CA ASN A 163 9.84 16.41 6.39
C ASN A 163 9.99 17.75 7.11
N ASP A 164 9.97 18.87 6.37
CA ASP A 164 10.12 20.20 6.93
C ASP A 164 8.88 20.66 7.76
N GLN A 165 7.73 20.03 7.52
CA GLN A 165 6.43 20.34 8.09
C GLN A 165 5.69 19.10 8.62
N ILE A 166 4.63 19.35 9.39
CA ILE A 166 3.68 18.32 9.85
C ILE A 166 2.46 18.37 8.92
N ASN A 167 2.57 17.74 7.74
CA ASN A 167 1.51 17.75 6.73
C ASN A 167 1.18 16.37 6.16
N ALA A 168 1.77 15.29 6.68
CA ALA A 168 1.52 13.92 6.22
C ALA A 168 0.67 13.13 7.21
N TYR A 169 -0.29 12.34 6.72
CA TYR A 169 -1.00 11.34 7.51
C TYR A 169 -0.38 9.95 7.33
N GLU A 170 -0.56 9.10 8.34
CA GLU A 170 -0.26 7.66 8.23
C GLU A 170 -1.45 6.94 7.56
N TYR A 171 -1.21 6.13 6.52
CA TYR A 171 -2.22 5.34 5.80
C TYR A 171 -1.95 3.83 5.89
N ASN A 172 -1.40 3.42 7.03
CA ASN A 172 -0.87 2.10 7.28
C ASN A 172 -2.00 1.09 7.62
N HIS A 173 -2.00 -0.07 6.96
CA HIS A 173 -2.89 -1.22 7.19
C HIS A 173 -4.39 -0.88 7.20
N GLY A 174 -4.84 0.00 6.30
CA GLY A 174 -6.25 0.39 6.23
C GLY A 174 -6.69 1.35 7.32
N TRP A 175 -5.76 1.81 8.14
CA TRP A 175 -6.00 2.81 9.15
C TRP A 175 -5.47 4.17 8.67
N ILE A 176 -6.31 5.20 8.82
CA ILE A 176 -5.90 6.59 8.66
C ILE A 176 -5.52 7.09 10.05
N GLY A 177 -4.22 7.25 10.26
CA GLY A 177 -3.62 7.64 11.53
C GLY A 177 -3.64 9.15 11.77
N ASN A 178 -2.76 9.59 12.68
CA ASN A 178 -2.60 11.00 13.01
C ASN A 178 -1.64 11.69 12.03
N PRO A 179 -1.71 13.04 11.91
CA PRO A 179 -0.70 13.78 11.16
C PRO A 179 0.68 13.70 11.84
N GLY A 180 1.71 13.63 11.02
CA GLY A 180 3.12 13.51 11.39
C GLY A 180 4.02 14.31 10.45
N TRP A 181 5.33 14.23 10.67
CA TRP A 181 6.32 14.94 9.88
C TRP A 181 6.38 14.36 8.46
N GLY A 182 6.33 15.22 7.45
CA GLY A 182 6.24 14.79 6.07
C GLY A 182 5.32 15.68 5.24
N ASP A 183 5.18 15.32 3.97
CA ASP A 183 4.26 15.95 3.03
C ASP A 183 3.58 14.91 2.12
N GLU A 184 2.55 15.35 1.41
CA GLU A 184 1.72 14.51 0.53
C GLU A 184 1.62 15.15 -0.87
N ILE A 185 1.86 14.37 -1.92
CA ILE A 185 1.55 14.79 -3.29
C ILE A 185 0.21 14.19 -3.70
N LEU A 186 -0.75 15.08 -4.01
CA LEU A 186 -2.05 14.70 -4.56
C LEU A 186 -1.98 14.61 -6.09
N VAL A 187 -2.41 13.48 -6.64
CA VAL A 187 -2.43 13.20 -8.07
C VAL A 187 -3.83 12.80 -8.49
N ASN A 188 -4.42 13.51 -9.45
CA ASN A 188 -5.69 13.11 -10.05
C ASN A 188 -5.46 12.02 -11.10
N ILE A 189 -6.17 10.91 -10.98
CA ILE A 189 -6.04 9.73 -11.83
C ILE A 189 -7.34 9.48 -12.57
N VAL A 190 -7.27 9.31 -13.88
CA VAL A 190 -8.41 8.89 -14.71
C VAL A 190 -8.04 7.64 -15.49
N VAL A 191 -8.82 6.57 -15.34
CA VAL A 191 -8.60 5.27 -15.98
C VAL A 191 -9.77 4.89 -16.88
N SER A 192 -9.48 4.36 -18.06
CA SER A 192 -10.49 3.77 -18.95
C SER A 192 -9.95 2.54 -19.69
N GLY A 193 -10.82 1.61 -20.04
CA GLY A 193 -10.50 0.42 -20.85
C GLY A 193 -9.73 -0.71 -20.13
N TYR A 194 -9.08 -0.42 -19.00
CA TYR A 194 -8.38 -1.44 -18.21
C TYR A 194 -9.29 -2.09 -17.17
N SER A 195 -9.16 -3.40 -16.99
CA SER A 195 -9.81 -4.15 -15.90
C SER A 195 -9.23 -3.85 -14.52
N TRP A 196 -7.95 -3.48 -14.46
CA TRP A 196 -7.29 -2.99 -13.25
C TRP A 196 -6.14 -2.06 -13.59
N VAL A 197 -5.78 -1.17 -12.66
CA VAL A 197 -4.54 -0.39 -12.68
C VAL A 197 -4.00 -0.35 -11.26
N HIS A 198 -2.73 -0.70 -11.12
CA HIS A 198 -2.06 -0.81 -9.84
C HIS A 198 -1.05 0.33 -9.66
N PHE A 199 -0.95 0.84 -8.43
CA PHE A 199 -0.17 2.03 -8.09
C PHE A 199 0.76 1.76 -6.91
N ASP A 200 2.06 1.85 -7.19
CA ASP A 200 3.11 1.89 -6.17
C ASP A 200 3.83 3.24 -6.21
N ALA A 201 4.40 3.63 -5.07
CA ALA A 201 5.27 4.77 -4.96
C ALA A 201 6.71 4.34 -4.68
N VAL A 202 7.64 5.06 -5.31
CA VAL A 202 9.07 4.91 -5.09
C VAL A 202 9.66 6.25 -4.73
N GLY A 203 10.51 6.29 -3.72
CA GLY A 203 11.19 7.49 -3.25
C GLY A 203 12.69 7.25 -3.15
N VAL A 204 13.51 8.20 -3.56
CA VAL A 204 14.97 8.15 -3.38
C VAL A 204 15.36 9.29 -2.45
N ASP A 205 16.03 8.95 -1.36
CA ASP A 205 16.46 9.95 -0.37
C ASP A 205 17.75 10.68 -0.76
N SER A 206 18.16 11.62 0.09
CA SER A 206 19.38 12.42 -0.11
C SER A 206 20.67 11.60 -0.16
N ARG A 207 20.64 10.31 0.22
CA ARG A 207 21.77 9.39 0.22
C ARG A 207 21.69 8.36 -0.90
N GLY A 208 20.70 8.48 -1.80
CA GLY A 208 20.46 7.53 -2.88
C GLY A 208 19.82 6.22 -2.42
N ARG A 209 19.25 6.17 -1.21
CA ARG A 209 18.52 4.97 -0.73
C ARG A 209 17.10 5.00 -1.29
N THR A 210 16.70 3.88 -1.88
CA THR A 210 15.35 3.68 -2.38
C THR A 210 14.41 3.24 -1.25
N TYR A 211 13.28 3.91 -1.17
CA TYR A 211 12.11 3.56 -0.37
C TYR A 211 10.97 3.22 -1.30
N VAL A 212 10.17 2.23 -0.94
CA VAL A 212 8.96 1.84 -1.67
C VAL A 212 7.81 1.77 -0.67
N ASN A 213 6.59 2.03 -1.11
CA ASN A 213 5.43 1.61 -0.34
C ASN A 213 5.48 0.08 -0.18
N PRO A 214 5.17 -0.47 1.00
CA PRO A 214 5.07 -1.91 1.15
C PRO A 214 3.97 -2.47 0.25
N TYR A 215 4.15 -3.72 -0.18
CA TYR A 215 3.15 -4.49 -0.93
C TYR A 215 1.80 -4.65 -0.20
N SER A 216 1.77 -4.31 1.09
CA SER A 216 0.58 -4.37 1.95
C SER A 216 -0.02 -2.99 2.21
N HIS A 217 0.39 -1.99 1.44
CA HIS A 217 0.02 -0.57 1.57
C HIS A 217 0.03 0.11 0.20
N ASP A 218 -0.23 -0.66 -0.84
CA ASP A 218 -0.38 -0.18 -2.20
C ASP A 218 -1.82 0.26 -2.46
N ALA A 219 -2.06 0.68 -3.70
CA ALA A 219 -3.33 1.22 -4.13
C ALA A 219 -3.69 0.66 -5.50
N SER A 220 -4.98 0.35 -5.70
CA SER A 220 -5.46 -0.19 -6.97
C SER A 220 -6.84 0.27 -7.36
N TYR A 221 -6.98 0.44 -8.67
CA TYR A 221 -8.25 0.55 -9.35
C TYR A 221 -8.64 -0.82 -9.92
N TYR A 222 -9.91 -1.20 -9.73
CA TYR A 222 -10.54 -2.30 -10.46
C TYR A 222 -11.79 -1.79 -11.16
N ALA A 223 -11.91 -2.06 -12.46
CA ALA A 223 -13.13 -1.73 -13.18
C ALA A 223 -14.33 -2.46 -12.56
N THR A 224 -15.40 -1.73 -12.28
CA THR A 224 -16.69 -2.36 -12.02
C THR A 224 -17.13 -2.99 -13.34
N PRO A 225 -17.36 -4.31 -13.42
CA PRO A 225 -17.99 -4.88 -14.60
C PRO A 225 -19.27 -4.11 -14.83
N GLU A 226 -19.44 -3.51 -16.01
CA GLU A 226 -20.68 -2.80 -16.31
C GLU A 226 -21.82 -3.76 -15.98
N PRO A 227 -22.67 -3.45 -15.00
CA PRO A 227 -23.71 -4.37 -14.61
C PRO A 227 -24.51 -4.64 -15.87
N GLY A 228 -24.94 -5.90 -16.05
CA GLY A 228 -25.67 -6.34 -17.24
C GLY A 228 -26.90 -5.50 -17.57
N THR A 229 -27.24 -4.46 -16.82
CA THR A 229 -28.10 -3.32 -17.17
C THR A 229 -27.98 -2.80 -18.59
N LEU A 230 -26.80 -2.72 -19.24
CA LEU A 230 -26.79 -2.39 -20.69
C LEU A 230 -27.34 -3.55 -21.53
N SER A 231 -27.00 -4.78 -21.18
CA SER A 231 -27.63 -5.97 -21.78
C SER A 231 -29.13 -6.04 -21.46
N LEU A 232 -29.56 -5.63 -20.26
CA LEU A 232 -30.95 -5.63 -19.81
C LEU A 232 -31.74 -4.51 -20.48
N LEU A 233 -31.12 -3.34 -20.70
CA LEU A 233 -31.66 -2.24 -21.49
C LEU A 233 -31.79 -2.68 -22.95
N GLY A 234 -30.77 -3.33 -23.52
CA GLY A 234 -30.82 -3.90 -24.86
C GLY A 234 -31.91 -4.95 -25.01
N LEU A 235 -31.99 -5.91 -24.09
CA LEU A 235 -33.03 -6.95 -24.07
C LEU A 235 -34.42 -6.36 -23.82
N GLY A 236 -34.54 -5.35 -22.96
CA GLY A 236 -35.77 -4.63 -22.69
C GLY A 236 -36.28 -3.87 -23.91
N LEU A 237 -35.40 -3.19 -24.64
CA LEU A 237 -35.73 -2.52 -25.91
C LEU A 237 -36.13 -3.53 -27.00
N LEU A 238 -35.42 -4.65 -27.11
CA LEU A 238 -35.79 -5.74 -28.03
C LEU A 238 -37.15 -6.36 -27.66
N GLY A 239 -37.46 -6.50 -26.37
CA GLY A 239 -38.75 -6.97 -25.86
C GLY A 239 -39.92 -6.02 -26.15
N MET A 240 -39.67 -4.74 -26.44
CA MET A 240 -40.70 -3.76 -26.81
C MET A 240 -41.05 -3.78 -28.31
N ILE A 241 -40.21 -4.38 -29.18
CA ILE A 241 -40.46 -4.45 -30.63
C ILE A 241 -41.81 -5.11 -30.98
N PRO A 242 -42.22 -6.24 -30.38
CA PRO A 242 -43.53 -6.85 -30.66
C PRO A 242 -44.72 -5.99 -30.21
N VAL A 243 -44.55 -5.23 -29.13
CA VAL A 243 -45.60 -4.33 -28.59
C VAL A 243 -45.81 -3.13 -29.52
N LEU A 244 -44.71 -2.53 -30.01
CA LEU A 244 -44.77 -1.42 -30.95
C LEU A 244 -45.33 -1.83 -32.32
N ARG A 245 -45.17 -3.11 -32.72
CA ARG A 245 -45.73 -3.63 -33.99
C ARG A 245 -47.24 -3.86 -33.96
N ARG A 246 -47.89 -3.95 -32.79
CA ARG A 246 -49.34 -4.22 -32.68
C ARG A 246 -50.24 -2.99 -32.90
N LYS A 247 -49.69 -1.80 -33.13
CA LYS A 247 -50.47 -0.54 -33.18
C LYS A 247 -50.81 -0.03 -34.59
N LYS A 248 -50.75 -0.90 -35.61
CA LYS A 248 -50.95 -0.51 -37.02
C LYS A 248 -52.23 -1.03 -37.69
N ASP A 249 -53.12 -1.64 -36.92
CA ASP A 249 -54.48 -2.02 -37.36
C ASP A 249 -55.51 -1.21 -36.56
#